data_AF-A0A7S4HJF5-F1
#
_entry.id   AF-A0A7S4HJF5-F1
#
_cell.length_a   1.000
_cell.length_b   1.000
_cell.length_c   1.000
_cell.angle_alpha   90.00
_cell.angle_beta   90.00
_cell.angle_gamma   90.00
#
_symmetry.space_group_name_H-M   'P 1'
#
loop_
_entity.id
_entity.type
_entity.pdbx_description
1 polymer ?
#
loop_
_entity_poly.entity_id
_entity_poly.type
_entity_poly.pdbx_seq_one_letter_code
_entity_poly.pdbx_strand_id
1 'polypeptide(L)'
;PPPPPPPPPPPEVGLFTHIQQQVATEISQANTHPAKLFGFVGACCNWFLGLSAIYDASNKGAEVISLKMTVVMLCYSTLFGRWAGWAVTPRNYILAGSHIFNVICQANQLRRCLEYKVANGGEAAKAEVQELATKAAIGGAIVTAAVVFSKNIKAVVAPIGPAYLSSAGGPFTIHPWPPVTKLMISGASMLELDRPTDKISLSQYSALTLTGAIFSRYGLVVTPINYPLTSVNVLLFASSAWHLGRKIKADYL
;
A
#
# COMPACT_ATOMS: atom_id res chain seq x y z
N PRO A 1 52.60 -8.72 9.47
CA PRO A 1 52.01 -8.05 8.29
C PRO A 1 50.53 -7.69 8.55
N PRO A 2 50.11 -6.44 8.28
CA PRO A 2 48.69 -6.08 8.33
C PRO A 2 47.91 -6.88 7.27
N PRO A 3 46.63 -7.21 7.52
CA PRO A 3 45.79 -7.87 6.53
C PRO A 3 45.67 -7.01 5.27
N PRO A 4 45.61 -7.63 4.08
CA PRO A 4 45.44 -6.90 2.82
C PRO A 4 44.15 -6.08 2.88
N PRO A 5 44.14 -4.87 2.27
CA PRO A 5 42.94 -4.06 2.21
C PRO A 5 41.80 -4.84 1.55
N PRO A 6 40.55 -4.67 2.01
CA PRO A 6 39.41 -5.33 1.41
C PRO A 6 39.32 -4.96 -0.07
N PRO A 7 38.90 -5.90 -0.94
CA PRO A 7 38.72 -5.61 -2.36
C PRO A 7 37.76 -4.43 -2.53
N PRO A 8 37.99 -3.58 -3.56
CA PRO A 8 37.07 -2.49 -3.86
C PRO A 8 35.65 -3.04 -4.05
N PRO A 9 34.62 -2.33 -3.60
CA PRO A 9 33.24 -2.76 -3.80
C PRO A 9 32.99 -2.98 -5.29
N PRO A 10 32.20 -3.99 -5.66
CA PRO A 10 31.83 -4.20 -7.06
C PRO A 10 31.21 -2.91 -7.60
N PRO A 11 31.45 -2.59 -8.89
CA PRO A 11 30.92 -1.37 -9.49
C PRO A 11 29.40 -1.30 -9.28
N GLU A 12 28.91 -0.12 -8.86
CA GLU A 12 27.47 0.08 -8.70
C GLU A 12 26.77 -0.22 -10.03
N VAL A 13 25.99 -1.30 -10.05
CA VAL A 13 25.13 -1.62 -11.19
C VAL A 13 24.12 -0.47 -11.33
N GLY A 14 24.14 0.21 -12.47
CA GLY A 14 23.22 1.31 -12.74
C GLY A 14 21.76 0.89 -12.53
N LEU A 15 20.91 1.83 -12.07
CA LEU A 15 19.51 1.57 -11.71
C LEU A 15 18.74 0.80 -12.79
N PHE A 16 18.90 1.19 -14.06
CA PHE A 16 18.25 0.52 -15.19
C PHE A 16 18.65 -0.96 -15.31
N THR A 17 19.95 -1.25 -15.23
CA THR A 17 20.47 -2.62 -15.29
C THR A 17 19.96 -3.44 -14.10
N HIS A 18 19.89 -2.85 -12.91
CA HIS A 18 19.35 -3.52 -11.74
C HIS A 18 17.86 -3.88 -11.93
N ILE A 19 17.05 -2.94 -12.44
CA ILE A 19 15.63 -3.20 -12.75
C ILE A 19 15.49 -4.31 -13.79
N GLN A 20 16.28 -4.28 -14.86
CA GLN A 20 16.25 -5.32 -15.90
C GLN A 20 16.60 -6.71 -15.34
N GLN A 21 17.67 -6.79 -14.54
CA GLN A 21 18.07 -8.03 -13.87
C GLN A 21 16.98 -8.53 -12.92
N GLN A 22 16.35 -7.61 -12.18
CA GLN A 22 15.25 -7.95 -11.27
C GLN A 22 14.07 -8.53 -12.04
N VAL A 23 13.62 -7.88 -13.12
CA VAL A 23 12.52 -8.36 -13.98
C VAL A 23 12.83 -9.74 -14.54
N ALA A 24 14.03 -9.93 -15.10
CA ALA A 24 14.45 -11.22 -15.66
C ALA A 24 14.45 -12.34 -14.60
N THR A 25 14.92 -12.02 -13.39
CA THR A 25 14.93 -12.95 -12.26
C THR A 25 13.52 -13.33 -11.82
N GLU A 26 12.62 -12.36 -11.66
CA GLU A 26 11.24 -12.62 -11.25
C GLU A 26 10.49 -13.46 -12.30
N ILE A 27 10.66 -13.16 -13.59
CA ILE A 27 10.03 -13.92 -14.68
C ILE A 27 10.57 -15.37 -14.72
N SER A 28 11.89 -15.53 -14.73
CA SER A 28 12.52 -16.86 -14.81
C SER A 28 12.18 -17.76 -13.62
N GLN A 29 11.95 -17.18 -12.44
CA GLN A 29 11.64 -17.92 -11.23
C GLN A 29 10.15 -18.05 -10.92
N ALA A 30 9.27 -17.37 -11.67
CA ALA A 30 7.85 -17.20 -11.32
C ALA A 30 7.16 -18.53 -11.00
N ASN A 31 7.41 -19.60 -11.74
CA ASN A 31 6.71 -20.88 -11.56
C ASN A 31 7.52 -21.95 -10.82
N THR A 32 8.65 -21.59 -10.21
CA THR A 32 9.56 -22.56 -9.56
C THR A 32 9.07 -23.05 -8.20
N HIS A 33 8.26 -22.24 -7.51
CA HIS A 33 7.70 -22.57 -6.21
C HIS A 33 6.36 -21.83 -6.04
N PRO A 34 5.36 -22.37 -5.31
CA PRO A 34 4.11 -21.67 -5.08
C PRO A 34 4.28 -20.24 -4.55
N ALA A 35 5.23 -20.01 -3.64
CA ALA A 35 5.55 -18.66 -3.16
C ALA A 35 6.00 -17.71 -4.28
N LYS A 36 6.80 -18.20 -5.23
CA LYS A 36 7.26 -17.40 -6.37
C LYS A 36 6.10 -17.09 -7.33
N LEU A 37 5.21 -18.06 -7.54
CA LEU A 37 4.05 -17.89 -8.43
C LEU A 37 3.08 -16.86 -7.85
N PHE A 38 2.63 -17.08 -6.62
CA PHE A 38 1.69 -16.16 -5.96
C PHE A 38 2.33 -14.79 -5.69
N GLY A 39 3.65 -14.73 -5.44
CA GLY A 39 4.39 -13.49 -5.30
C GLY A 39 4.44 -12.70 -6.61
N PHE A 40 4.77 -13.37 -7.72
CA PHE A 40 4.83 -12.75 -9.05
C PHE A 40 3.45 -12.28 -9.51
N VAL A 41 2.43 -13.13 -9.42
CA VAL A 41 1.05 -12.77 -9.77
C VAL A 41 0.53 -11.64 -8.87
N GLY A 42 0.84 -11.67 -7.57
CA GLY A 42 0.52 -10.59 -6.64
C GLY A 42 1.21 -9.28 -7.00
N ALA A 43 2.48 -9.32 -7.41
CA ALA A 43 3.22 -8.15 -7.89
C ALA A 43 2.59 -7.55 -9.15
N CYS A 44 2.13 -8.38 -10.09
CA CYS A 44 1.36 -7.93 -11.26
C CYS A 44 0.04 -7.26 -10.82
N CYS A 45 -0.69 -7.87 -9.89
CA CYS A 45 -1.98 -7.34 -9.42
C CYS A 45 -1.85 -6.01 -8.67
N ASN A 46 -0.70 -5.69 -8.06
CA ASN A 46 -0.49 -4.38 -7.43
C ASN A 46 -0.63 -3.22 -8.43
N TRP A 47 -0.37 -3.43 -9.71
CA TRP A 47 -0.58 -2.43 -10.76
C TRP A 47 -2.06 -2.16 -11.02
N PHE A 48 -2.95 -3.12 -10.73
CA PHE A 48 -4.39 -2.98 -10.97
C PHE A 48 -5.03 -1.90 -10.11
N LEU A 49 -4.47 -1.57 -8.95
CA LEU A 49 -4.98 -0.45 -8.14
C LEU A 49 -4.83 0.87 -8.88
N GLY A 50 -3.64 1.15 -9.42
CA GLY A 50 -3.42 2.35 -10.23
C GLY A 50 -4.19 2.32 -11.54
N LEU A 51 -4.25 1.16 -12.22
CA LEU A 51 -5.01 1.02 -13.47
C LEU A 51 -6.52 1.18 -13.26
N SER A 52 -7.08 0.68 -12.15
CA SER A 52 -8.49 0.91 -11.81
C SER A 52 -8.77 2.39 -11.55
N ALA A 53 -7.83 3.10 -10.92
CA ALA A 53 -7.94 4.54 -10.70
C ALA A 53 -7.86 5.31 -12.03
N ILE A 54 -7.01 4.92 -12.98
CA ILE A 54 -7.03 5.51 -14.33
C ILE A 54 -8.35 5.21 -15.03
N TYR A 55 -8.80 3.95 -15.00
CA TYR A 55 -10.05 3.54 -15.62
C TYR A 55 -11.24 4.33 -15.10
N ASP A 56 -11.37 4.48 -13.78
CA ASP A 56 -12.43 5.28 -13.18
C ASP A 56 -12.26 6.77 -13.50
N ALA A 57 -11.03 7.27 -13.63
CA ALA A 57 -10.78 8.65 -14.03
C ALA A 57 -11.26 8.96 -15.44
N SER A 58 -11.13 7.99 -16.35
CA SER A 58 -11.54 8.11 -17.74
C SER A 58 -13.02 7.85 -17.98
N ASN A 59 -13.67 7.03 -17.15
CA ASN A 59 -15.02 6.51 -17.45
C ASN A 59 -16.10 6.89 -16.44
N LYS A 60 -15.75 7.44 -15.27
CA LYS A 60 -16.72 7.73 -14.20
C LYS A 60 -16.57 9.14 -13.66
N GLY A 61 -17.66 9.71 -13.16
CA GLY A 61 -17.64 10.99 -12.46
C GLY A 61 -16.91 10.91 -11.11
N ALA A 62 -16.64 12.07 -10.51
CA ALA A 62 -15.88 12.15 -9.26
C ALA A 62 -16.70 11.72 -8.03
N GLU A 63 -18.02 11.62 -8.15
CA GLU A 63 -18.96 11.21 -7.10
C GLU A 63 -18.71 9.78 -6.58
N VAL A 64 -18.16 8.90 -7.42
CA VAL A 64 -17.88 7.50 -7.03
C VAL A 64 -16.59 7.36 -6.21
N ILE A 65 -15.79 8.41 -6.11
CA ILE A 65 -14.51 8.38 -5.40
C ILE A 65 -14.76 8.46 -3.89
N SER A 66 -14.29 7.46 -3.13
CA SER A 66 -14.30 7.54 -1.66
C SER A 66 -13.09 8.34 -1.21
N LEU A 67 -13.35 9.49 -0.58
CA LEU A 67 -12.31 10.34 -0.04
C LEU A 67 -11.46 9.59 1.00
N LYS A 68 -12.11 8.84 1.90
CA LYS A 68 -11.44 8.04 2.94
C LYS A 68 -10.53 6.99 2.34
N MET A 69 -11.04 6.18 1.40
CA MET A 69 -10.27 5.12 0.75
C MET A 69 -9.11 5.69 -0.06
N THR A 70 -9.32 6.78 -0.82
CA THR A 70 -8.27 7.40 -1.63
C THR A 70 -7.10 7.89 -0.77
N VAL A 71 -7.37 8.53 0.37
CA VAL A 71 -6.31 8.98 1.29
C VAL A 71 -5.58 7.80 1.92
N VAL A 72 -6.31 6.77 2.34
CA VAL A 72 -5.70 5.56 2.91
C VAL A 72 -4.80 4.87 1.89
N MET A 73 -5.22 4.76 0.63
CA MET A 73 -4.40 4.21 -0.45
C MET A 73 -3.17 5.06 -0.76
N LEU A 74 -3.27 6.40 -0.66
CA LEU A 74 -2.12 7.30 -0.78
C LEU A 74 -1.10 7.05 0.33
N CYS A 75 -1.54 7.06 1.60
CA CYS A 75 -0.66 6.81 2.74
C CYS A 75 0.01 5.43 2.64
N TYR A 76 -0.77 4.39 2.33
CA TYR A 76 -0.26 3.03 2.13
C TYR A 76 0.79 3.00 1.02
N SER A 77 0.49 3.47 -0.18
CA SER A 77 1.42 3.36 -1.31
C SER A 77 2.66 4.22 -1.15
N THR A 78 2.59 5.41 -0.57
CA THR A 78 3.79 6.22 -0.31
C THR A 78 4.75 5.49 0.63
N LEU A 79 4.22 4.93 1.72
CA LEU A 79 5.03 4.19 2.69
C LEU A 79 5.62 2.91 2.09
N PHE A 80 4.79 2.12 1.39
CA PHE A 80 5.21 0.86 0.79
C PHE A 80 6.24 1.10 -0.33
N GLY A 81 6.08 2.16 -1.14
CA GLY A 81 7.03 2.53 -2.18
C GLY A 81 8.40 2.92 -1.61
N ARG A 82 8.42 3.73 -0.55
CA ARG A 82 9.65 4.08 0.19
C ARG A 82 10.32 2.85 0.79
N TRP A 83 9.53 1.96 1.39
CA TRP A 83 10.00 0.73 2.01
C TRP A 83 10.62 -0.23 0.98
N ALA A 84 9.89 -0.53 -0.09
CA ALA A 84 10.31 -1.47 -1.13
C ALA A 84 11.53 -0.99 -1.93
N GLY A 85 11.61 0.31 -2.25
CA GLY A 85 12.69 0.85 -3.08
C GLY A 85 13.99 1.09 -2.32
N TRP A 86 13.93 1.41 -1.02
CA TRP A 86 15.10 1.93 -0.31
C TRP A 86 15.31 1.43 1.12
N ALA A 87 14.36 0.72 1.73
CA ALA A 87 14.50 0.26 3.12
C ALA A 87 14.67 -1.26 3.24
N VAL A 88 14.07 -2.04 2.34
CA VAL A 88 14.26 -3.49 2.30
C VAL A 88 15.55 -3.86 1.55
N THR A 89 16.19 -4.94 1.99
CA THR A 89 17.35 -5.53 1.32
C THR A 89 17.06 -7.01 1.04
N PRO A 90 17.20 -7.49 -0.22
CA PRO A 90 17.50 -6.70 -1.42
C PRO A 90 16.36 -5.72 -1.77
N ARG A 91 16.71 -4.61 -2.45
CA ARG A 91 15.73 -3.60 -2.90
C ARG A 91 14.80 -4.19 -3.96
N ASN A 92 13.55 -3.74 -3.99
CA ASN A 92 12.55 -4.18 -4.97
C ASN A 92 11.95 -2.97 -5.70
N TYR A 93 12.56 -2.59 -6.82
CA TYR A 93 12.15 -1.41 -7.59
C TYR A 93 10.89 -1.63 -8.42
N ILE A 94 10.58 -2.87 -8.83
CA ILE A 94 9.31 -3.19 -9.52
C ILE A 94 8.13 -2.95 -8.58
N LEU A 95 8.23 -3.46 -7.35
CA LEU A 95 7.23 -3.23 -6.32
C LEU A 95 7.13 -1.74 -5.98
N ALA A 96 8.27 -1.08 -5.77
CA ALA A 96 8.29 0.37 -5.53
C ALA A 96 7.61 1.16 -6.67
N GLY A 97 7.88 0.79 -7.92
CA GLY A 97 7.29 1.38 -9.12
C GLY A 97 5.77 1.25 -9.16
N SER A 98 5.23 0.07 -8.85
CA SER A 98 3.78 -0.14 -8.78
C SER A 98 3.10 0.76 -7.74
N HIS A 99 3.76 0.98 -6.59
CA HIS A 99 3.25 1.87 -5.55
C HIS A 99 3.36 3.34 -5.93
N ILE A 100 4.48 3.77 -6.53
CA ILE A 100 4.64 5.14 -7.05
C ILE A 100 3.58 5.43 -8.11
N PHE A 101 3.35 4.49 -9.03
CA PHE A 101 2.28 4.58 -10.02
C PHE A 101 0.90 4.75 -9.35
N ASN A 102 0.60 3.93 -8.33
CA ASN A 102 -0.64 4.08 -7.56
C ASN A 102 -0.73 5.43 -6.83
N VAL A 103 0.37 5.97 -6.29
CA VAL A 103 0.38 7.31 -5.68
C VAL A 103 -0.03 8.38 -6.70
N ILE A 104 0.53 8.34 -7.91
CA ILE A 104 0.19 9.30 -8.97
C ILE A 104 -1.29 9.20 -9.34
N CYS A 105 -1.79 7.99 -9.55
CA CYS A 105 -3.18 7.76 -9.93
C CYS A 105 -4.15 8.20 -8.82
N GLN A 106 -3.85 7.86 -7.56
CA GLN A 106 -4.67 8.23 -6.41
C GLN A 106 -4.57 9.72 -6.06
N ALA A 107 -3.45 10.39 -6.34
CA ALA A 107 -3.35 11.84 -6.21
C ALA A 107 -4.29 12.55 -7.20
N ASN A 108 -4.37 12.05 -8.44
CA ASN A 108 -5.35 12.54 -9.40
C ASN A 108 -6.80 12.28 -8.93
N GLN A 109 -7.09 11.08 -8.40
CA GLN A 109 -8.42 10.80 -7.84
C GLN A 109 -8.74 11.68 -6.63
N LEU A 110 -7.77 11.95 -5.76
CA LEU A 110 -7.95 12.86 -4.63
C LEU A 110 -8.29 14.27 -5.12
N ARG A 111 -7.54 14.80 -6.08
CA ARG A 111 -7.82 16.10 -6.71
C ARG A 111 -9.25 16.17 -7.24
N ARG A 112 -9.66 15.20 -8.07
CA ARG A 112 -11.02 15.12 -8.64
C ARG A 112 -12.10 15.07 -7.55
N CYS A 113 -11.88 14.27 -6.51
CA CYS A 113 -12.81 14.14 -5.38
C CYS A 113 -12.96 15.45 -4.60
N LEU A 114 -11.84 16.13 -4.31
CA LEU A 114 -11.84 17.41 -3.60
C LEU A 114 -12.53 18.51 -4.41
N GLU A 115 -12.17 18.66 -5.69
CA GLU A 115 -12.80 19.63 -6.59
C GLU A 115 -14.33 19.41 -6.66
N TYR A 116 -14.75 18.16 -6.82
CA TYR A 116 -16.18 17.82 -6.88
C TYR A 116 -16.91 18.11 -5.56
N LYS A 117 -16.34 17.72 -4.42
CA LYS A 117 -16.95 17.97 -3.10
C LYS A 117 -17.07 19.45 -2.79
N VAL A 118 -16.06 20.26 -3.13
CA VAL A 118 -16.08 21.70 -2.92
C VAL A 118 -17.10 22.39 -3.83
N ALA A 119 -17.18 21.99 -5.11
CA ALA A 119 -18.07 22.61 -6.08
C ALA A 119 -19.54 22.18 -5.91
N ASN A 120 -19.81 20.91 -5.63
CA ASN A 120 -21.15 20.32 -5.74
C ASN A 120 -21.68 19.69 -4.44
N GLY A 121 -20.85 19.51 -3.42
CA GLY A 121 -21.19 18.66 -2.26
C GLY A 121 -21.91 19.35 -1.09
N GLY A 122 -22.20 20.65 -1.21
CA GLY A 122 -22.81 21.44 -0.14
C GLY A 122 -21.95 21.54 1.12
N GLU A 123 -22.54 22.03 2.22
CA GLU A 123 -21.81 22.27 3.47
C GLU A 123 -21.31 20.98 4.13
N ALA A 124 -22.07 19.89 4.04
CA ALA A 124 -21.68 18.60 4.62
C ALA A 124 -20.40 18.04 3.97
N ALA A 125 -20.27 18.10 2.64
CA ALA A 125 -19.07 17.61 1.96
C ALA A 125 -17.85 18.51 2.20
N LYS A 126 -18.04 19.83 2.30
CA LYS A 126 -16.97 20.76 2.67
C LYS A 126 -16.47 20.51 4.09
N ALA A 127 -17.39 20.25 5.03
CA ALA A 127 -17.04 19.88 6.40
C ALA A 127 -16.23 18.58 6.45
N GLU A 128 -16.60 17.56 5.67
CA GLU A 128 -15.82 16.32 5.55
C GLU A 128 -14.39 16.58 5.01
N VAL A 129 -14.26 17.46 4.01
CA VAL A 129 -12.95 17.87 3.48
C VAL A 129 -12.12 18.60 4.53
N GLN A 130 -12.72 19.50 5.32
CA GLN A 130 -12.03 20.22 6.40
C GLN A 130 -11.62 19.28 7.54
N GLU A 131 -12.48 18.34 7.92
CA GLU A 131 -12.17 17.31 8.91
C GLU A 131 -10.99 16.46 8.45
N LEU A 132 -10.99 16.04 7.18
CA LEU A 132 -9.86 15.32 6.60
C LEU A 132 -8.59 16.16 6.62
N ALA A 133 -8.63 17.42 6.21
CA ALA A 133 -7.48 18.31 6.21
C ALA A 133 -6.90 18.45 7.64
N THR A 134 -7.77 18.59 8.64
CA THR A 134 -7.38 18.64 10.06
C THR A 134 -6.71 17.33 10.50
N LYS A 135 -7.32 16.17 10.18
CA LYS A 135 -6.74 14.86 10.47
C LYS A 135 -5.40 14.63 9.77
N ALA A 136 -5.27 15.08 8.52
CA ALA A 136 -4.04 14.99 7.75
C ALA A 136 -2.94 15.87 8.34
N ALA A 137 -3.26 17.10 8.78
CA ALA A 137 -2.32 17.98 9.44
C ALA A 137 -1.83 17.40 10.77
N ILE A 138 -2.74 16.92 11.63
CA ILE A 138 -2.40 16.28 12.90
C ILE A 138 -1.57 15.02 12.67
N GLY A 139 -2.04 14.13 11.78
CA GLY A 139 -1.33 12.89 11.44
C GLY A 139 0.06 13.16 10.86
N GLY A 140 0.17 14.14 9.96
CA GLY A 140 1.44 14.57 9.37
C GLY A 140 2.41 15.12 10.41
N ALA A 141 1.92 15.92 11.37
CA ALA A 141 2.73 16.41 12.49
C ALA A 141 3.22 15.26 13.39
N ILE A 142 2.35 14.31 13.74
CA ILE A 142 2.71 13.14 14.55
C ILE A 142 3.76 12.29 13.84
N VAL A 143 3.56 11.98 12.55
CA VAL A 143 4.52 11.19 11.76
C VAL A 143 5.85 11.93 11.64
N THR A 144 5.84 13.23 11.38
CA THR A 144 7.06 14.03 11.28
C THR A 144 7.83 14.02 12.60
N ALA A 145 7.15 14.26 13.71
CA ALA A 145 7.74 14.18 15.04
C ALA A 145 8.32 12.78 15.31
N ALA A 146 7.55 11.72 15.05
CA ALA A 146 7.99 10.34 15.24
C ALA A 146 9.25 10.02 14.42
N VAL A 147 9.35 10.51 13.18
CA VAL A 147 10.52 10.31 12.31
C VAL A 147 11.72 11.12 12.82
N VAL A 148 11.54 12.40 13.14
CA VAL A 148 12.62 13.29 13.60
C VAL A 148 13.20 12.82 14.93
N PHE A 149 12.34 12.45 15.89
CA PHE A 149 12.76 12.01 17.22
C PHE A 149 13.07 10.51 17.31
N SER A 150 12.89 9.75 16.23
CA SER A 150 13.09 8.28 16.23
C SER A 150 14.43 7.84 16.84
N LYS A 151 15.53 8.50 16.47
CA LYS A 151 16.88 8.19 16.99
C LYS A 151 16.99 8.45 18.48
N ASN A 152 16.48 9.59 18.94
CA ASN A 152 16.48 9.98 20.35
C ASN A 152 15.64 9.02 21.19
N ILE A 153 14.43 8.69 20.72
CA ILE A 153 13.55 7.73 21.38
C ILE A 153 14.23 6.36 21.46
N LYS A 154 14.82 5.88 20.35
CA LYS A 154 15.58 4.62 20.33
C LYS A 154 16.72 4.60 21.34
N ALA A 155 17.47 5.70 21.47
CA ALA A 155 18.56 5.82 22.43
C ALA A 155 18.05 5.77 23.89
N VAL A 156 16.90 6.39 24.17
CA VAL A 156 16.29 6.38 25.51
C VAL A 156 15.71 5.01 25.86
N VAL A 157 15.04 4.33 24.94
CA VAL A 157 14.40 3.03 25.21
C VAL A 157 15.36 1.85 25.14
N ALA A 158 16.51 1.97 24.46
CA ALA A 158 17.49 0.89 24.36
C ALA A 158 17.97 0.33 25.72
N PRO A 159 18.26 1.15 26.76
CA PRO A 159 18.70 0.64 28.06
C PRO A 159 17.56 0.18 28.99
N ILE A 160 16.32 0.66 28.81
CA ILE A 160 15.22 0.48 29.79
C ILE A 160 14.00 -0.27 29.25
N GLY A 161 13.89 -0.39 27.93
CA GLY A 161 12.74 -0.97 27.25
C GLY A 161 13.02 -2.38 26.69
N PRO A 162 11.97 -3.11 26.29
CA PRO A 162 12.14 -4.35 25.55
C PRO A 162 13.01 -4.16 24.30
N ALA A 163 13.91 -5.11 24.03
CA ALA A 163 14.88 -5.04 22.93
C ALA A 163 14.25 -4.79 21.55
N TYR A 164 13.00 -5.20 21.32
CA TYR A 164 12.33 -4.97 20.05
C TYR A 164 12.09 -3.48 19.74
N LEU A 165 11.97 -2.62 20.76
CA LEU A 165 11.72 -1.19 20.58
C LEU A 165 12.90 -0.49 19.89
N SER A 166 14.13 -0.89 20.20
CA SER A 166 15.35 -0.34 19.60
C SER A 166 15.85 -1.12 18.37
N SER A 167 15.22 -2.26 18.05
CA SER A 167 15.62 -3.13 16.93
C SER A 167 15.49 -2.46 15.55
N ALA A 168 16.09 -3.07 14.53
CA ALA A 168 15.96 -2.63 13.14
C ALA A 168 14.52 -2.77 12.61
N GLY A 169 13.77 -3.76 13.10
CA GLY A 169 12.34 -3.97 12.78
C GLY A 169 11.37 -3.27 13.73
N GLY A 170 11.87 -2.49 14.68
CA GLY A 170 11.07 -1.87 15.74
C GLY A 170 10.14 -0.77 15.25
N PRO A 171 9.19 -0.32 16.11
CA PRO A 171 8.16 0.68 15.76
C PRO A 171 8.73 2.04 15.34
N PHE A 172 9.97 2.36 15.74
CA PHE A 172 10.65 3.61 15.38
C PHE A 172 11.45 3.51 14.07
N THR A 173 11.22 2.47 13.26
CA THR A 173 11.76 2.34 11.89
C THR A 173 10.61 2.19 10.89
N ILE A 174 10.92 2.15 9.59
CA ILE A 174 9.91 2.00 8.54
C ILE A 174 9.36 0.57 8.43
N HIS A 175 10.06 -0.46 8.90
CA HIS A 175 9.73 -1.87 8.63
C HIS A 175 8.34 -2.37 9.11
N PRO A 176 7.82 -1.98 10.28
CA PRO A 176 6.53 -2.51 10.76
C PRO A 176 5.31 -1.81 10.14
N TRP A 177 5.48 -0.62 9.57
CA TRP A 177 4.37 0.21 9.13
C TRP A 177 3.70 -0.22 7.80
N PRO A 178 4.39 -0.79 6.80
CA PRO A 178 3.73 -1.28 5.59
C PRO A 178 2.63 -2.34 5.90
N PRO A 179 2.86 -3.33 6.78
CA PRO A 179 1.78 -4.18 7.29
C PRO A 179 0.65 -3.42 8.01
N VAL A 180 0.98 -2.46 8.87
CA VAL A 180 -0.01 -1.66 9.63
C VAL A 180 -0.89 -0.81 8.70
N THR A 181 -0.31 -0.15 7.71
CA THR A 181 -1.08 0.64 6.74
C THR A 181 -1.94 -0.22 5.82
N LYS A 182 -1.59 -1.50 5.62
CA LYS A 182 -2.48 -2.43 4.93
C LYS A 182 -3.75 -2.73 5.73
N LEU A 183 -3.66 -2.83 7.06
CA LEU A 183 -4.85 -2.93 7.92
C LEU A 183 -5.76 -1.71 7.77
N MET A 184 -5.20 -0.53 7.55
CA MET A 184 -5.99 0.69 7.34
C MET A 184 -6.83 0.60 6.05
N ILE A 185 -6.35 -0.07 4.99
CA ILE A 185 -7.14 -0.29 3.77
C ILE A 185 -8.37 -1.16 4.09
N SER A 186 -8.15 -2.31 4.75
CA SER A 186 -9.25 -3.18 5.16
C SER A 186 -10.22 -2.46 6.09
N GLY A 187 -9.70 -1.69 7.06
CA GLY A 187 -10.51 -0.88 7.96
C GLY A 187 -11.33 0.19 7.23
N ALA A 188 -10.74 0.89 6.26
CA ALA A 188 -11.46 1.88 5.45
C ALA A 188 -12.58 1.23 4.63
N SER A 189 -12.35 0.06 4.03
CA SER A 189 -13.41 -0.71 3.37
C SER A 189 -14.51 -1.11 4.35
N MET A 190 -14.15 -1.60 5.54
CA MET A 190 -15.13 -2.01 6.58
C MET A 190 -15.94 -0.84 7.15
N LEU A 191 -15.37 0.37 7.21
CA LEU A 191 -16.09 1.56 7.66
C LEU A 191 -17.07 2.10 6.61
N GLU A 192 -17.05 1.56 5.40
CA GLU A 192 -17.91 1.96 4.30
C GLU A 192 -18.86 0.85 3.84
N LEU A 193 -19.08 -0.22 4.62
CA LEU A 193 -19.89 -1.39 4.21
C LEU A 193 -21.29 -1.02 3.66
N ASP A 194 -21.91 0.04 4.19
CA ASP A 194 -23.23 0.54 3.80
C ASP A 194 -23.20 1.58 2.68
N ARG A 195 -22.05 1.81 2.05
CA ARG A 195 -21.90 2.77 0.95
C ARG A 195 -22.89 2.47 -0.18
N PRO A 196 -23.64 3.46 -0.70
CA PRO A 196 -24.57 3.27 -1.80
C PRO A 196 -23.90 2.61 -3.01
N THR A 197 -24.59 1.67 -3.66
CA THR A 197 -24.02 0.85 -4.75
C THR A 197 -23.68 1.67 -5.99
N ASP A 198 -24.36 2.79 -6.25
CA ASP A 198 -24.01 3.73 -7.32
C ASP A 198 -22.66 4.42 -7.09
N LYS A 199 -22.19 4.49 -5.83
CA LYS A 199 -20.89 5.07 -5.46
C LYS A 199 -19.77 4.03 -5.34
N ILE A 200 -20.05 2.75 -5.58
CA ILE A 200 -19.05 1.69 -5.52
C ILE A 200 -18.34 1.59 -6.87
N SER A 201 -17.03 1.75 -6.88
CA SER A 201 -16.25 1.48 -8.08
C SER A 201 -16.08 -0.02 -8.31
N LEU A 202 -16.72 -0.53 -9.36
CA LEU A 202 -16.55 -1.91 -9.82
C LEU A 202 -15.07 -2.28 -10.10
N SER A 203 -14.32 -1.40 -10.76
CA SER A 203 -12.93 -1.66 -11.16
C SER A 203 -12.00 -1.74 -9.94
N GLN A 204 -12.14 -0.79 -9.01
CA GLN A 204 -11.33 -0.72 -7.80
C GLN A 204 -11.63 -1.90 -6.88
N TYR A 205 -12.90 -2.21 -6.63
CA TYR A 205 -13.27 -3.32 -5.76
C TYR A 205 -12.98 -4.68 -6.38
N SER A 206 -12.95 -4.81 -7.71
CA SER A 206 -12.43 -6.00 -8.38
C SER A 206 -10.93 -6.17 -8.14
N ALA A 207 -10.14 -5.09 -8.31
CA ALA A 207 -8.70 -5.11 -8.05
C ALA A 207 -8.36 -5.44 -6.59
N LEU A 208 -9.07 -4.83 -5.63
CA LEU A 208 -8.90 -5.10 -4.20
C LEU A 208 -9.26 -6.56 -3.84
N THR A 209 -10.35 -7.08 -4.39
CA THR A 209 -10.79 -8.47 -4.15
C THR A 209 -9.79 -9.47 -4.69
N LEU A 210 -9.34 -9.29 -5.93
CA LEU A 210 -8.34 -10.16 -6.54
C LEU A 210 -7.02 -10.12 -5.75
N THR A 211 -6.56 -8.93 -5.38
CA THR A 211 -5.35 -8.74 -4.57
C THR A 211 -5.48 -9.44 -3.21
N GLY A 212 -6.60 -9.26 -2.51
CA GLY A 212 -6.87 -9.91 -1.24
C GLY A 212 -6.83 -11.44 -1.35
N ALA A 213 -7.44 -12.02 -2.39
CA ALA A 213 -7.44 -13.46 -2.61
C ALA A 213 -6.01 -14.00 -2.85
N ILE A 214 -5.25 -13.38 -3.76
CA ILE A 214 -3.89 -13.81 -4.11
C ILE A 214 -2.96 -13.74 -2.90
N PHE A 215 -2.95 -12.61 -2.20
CA PHE A 215 -2.03 -12.42 -1.09
C PHE A 215 -2.44 -13.20 0.18
N SER A 216 -3.71 -13.59 0.31
CA SER A 216 -4.14 -14.54 1.35
C SER A 216 -3.45 -15.88 1.17
N ARG A 217 -3.41 -16.40 -0.07
CA ARG A 217 -2.71 -17.64 -0.40
C ARG A 217 -1.19 -17.47 -0.32
N TYR A 218 -0.66 -16.36 -0.83
CA TYR A 218 0.78 -16.05 -0.76
C TYR A 218 1.32 -16.18 0.66
N GLY A 219 0.67 -15.57 1.66
CA GLY A 219 1.12 -15.62 3.06
C GLY A 219 1.18 -17.04 3.65
N LEU A 220 0.42 -17.99 3.11
CA LEU A 220 0.43 -19.39 3.54
C LEU A 220 1.47 -20.26 2.84
N VAL A 221 2.05 -19.78 1.73
CA VAL A 221 3.02 -20.55 0.94
C VAL A 221 4.45 -19.99 1.02
N VAL A 222 4.63 -18.80 1.62
CA VAL A 222 5.95 -18.27 1.98
C VAL A 222 6.53 -19.05 3.15
N THR A 223 7.86 -19.15 3.21
CA THR A 223 8.59 -19.84 4.28
C THR A 223 9.47 -18.84 5.04
N PRO A 224 9.27 -18.67 6.36
CA PRO A 224 8.19 -19.26 7.17
C PRO A 224 6.81 -18.68 6.83
N ILE A 225 5.75 -19.41 7.19
CA ILE A 225 4.36 -18.99 6.98
C ILE A 225 4.11 -17.63 7.67
N ASN A 226 3.46 -16.71 6.95
CA ASN A 226 3.19 -15.36 7.41
C ASN A 226 1.69 -15.17 7.71
N TYR A 227 1.26 -15.62 8.90
CA TYR A 227 -0.12 -15.47 9.35
C TYR A 227 -0.61 -14.02 9.37
N PRO A 228 0.15 -13.02 9.87
CA PRO A 228 -0.29 -11.63 9.83
C PRO A 228 -0.61 -11.17 8.39
N LEU A 229 0.27 -11.48 7.42
CA LEU A 229 0.02 -11.15 6.02
C LEU A 229 -1.22 -11.86 5.48
N THR A 230 -1.41 -13.14 5.80
CA THR A 230 -2.62 -13.86 5.41
C THR A 230 -3.88 -13.20 5.99
N SER A 231 -3.90 -12.93 7.30
CA SER A 231 -5.06 -12.35 7.99
C SER A 231 -5.47 -11.01 7.41
N VAL A 232 -4.52 -10.08 7.17
CA VAL A 232 -4.87 -8.76 6.61
C VAL A 232 -5.43 -8.86 5.19
N ASN A 233 -4.98 -9.83 4.39
CA ASN A 233 -5.47 -10.02 3.03
C ASN A 233 -6.81 -10.77 2.99
N VAL A 234 -7.09 -11.65 3.96
CA VAL A 234 -8.42 -12.25 4.13
C VAL A 234 -9.44 -11.18 4.48
N LEU A 235 -9.10 -10.25 5.39
CA LEU A 235 -9.97 -9.12 5.72
C LEU A 235 -10.20 -8.19 4.53
N LEU A 236 -9.13 -7.89 3.77
CA LEU A 236 -9.25 -7.13 2.53
C LEU A 236 -10.17 -7.83 1.54
N PHE A 237 -9.95 -9.12 1.27
CA PHE A 237 -10.79 -9.92 0.38
C PHE A 237 -12.25 -9.91 0.80
N ALA A 238 -12.54 -10.20 2.07
CA ALA A 238 -13.91 -10.27 2.57
C ALA A 238 -14.64 -8.92 2.46
N SER A 239 -14.00 -7.84 2.90
CA SER A 239 -14.58 -6.50 2.85
C SER A 239 -14.76 -6.00 1.41
N SER A 240 -13.80 -6.24 0.51
CA SER A 240 -13.92 -5.83 -0.89
C SER A 240 -14.89 -6.70 -1.68
N ALA A 241 -14.93 -8.01 -1.41
CA ALA A 241 -15.87 -8.95 -2.02
C ALA A 241 -17.31 -8.61 -1.65
N TRP A 242 -17.55 -8.14 -0.41
CA TRP A 242 -18.85 -7.60 -0.02
C TRP A 242 -19.29 -6.49 -0.97
N HIS A 243 -18.49 -5.41 -1.08
CA HIS A 243 -18.79 -4.29 -1.97
C HIS A 243 -18.96 -4.70 -3.43
N LEU A 244 -18.07 -5.56 -3.93
CA LEU A 244 -18.11 -6.08 -5.29
C LEU A 244 -19.41 -6.85 -5.54
N GLY A 245 -19.79 -7.74 -4.62
CA GLY A 245 -21.01 -8.55 -4.75
C GLY A 245 -22.27 -7.70 -4.80
N ARG A 246 -22.42 -6.70 -3.91
CA ARG A 246 -23.60 -5.82 -3.94
C ARG A 246 -23.64 -4.95 -5.19
N LYS A 247 -22.48 -4.53 -5.68
CA LYS A 247 -22.39 -3.76 -6.93
C LYS A 247 -22.80 -4.61 -8.13
N ILE A 248 -22.28 -5.83 -8.25
CA ILE A 248 -22.66 -6.76 -9.32
C ILE A 248 -24.17 -7.03 -9.27
N LYS A 249 -24.71 -7.28 -8.07
CA LYS A 249 -26.16 -7.46 -7.91
C LYS A 249 -26.93 -6.24 -8.39
N ALA A 250 -26.58 -5.04 -7.92
CA ALA A 250 -27.31 -3.83 -8.29
C ALA A 250 -27.22 -3.47 -9.79
N ASP A 251 -26.13 -3.81 -10.46
CA ASP A 251 -25.89 -3.42 -11.86
C ASP A 251 -26.35 -4.47 -12.88
N TYR A 252 -26.42 -5.75 -12.51
CA TYR A 252 -26.55 -6.85 -13.48
C TYR A 252 -27.57 -7.94 -13.11
N LEU A 253 -28.13 -7.96 -11.90
CA LEU A 253 -29.07 -9.00 -11.43
C LEU A 253 -30.41 -8.39 -10.97
#